data_AF-A0A453KVH7-F1
#
_entry.id   AF-A0A453KVH7-F1
#
_cell.length_a   1.000
_cell.length_b   1.000
_cell.length_c   1.000
_cell.angle_alpha   90.00
_cell.angle_beta   90.00
_cell.angle_gamma   90.00
#
_symmetry.space_group_name_H-M   'P 1'
#
loop_
_entity.id
_entity.type
_entity.pdbx_description
1 polymer ?
#
loop_
_entity_poly.entity_id
_entity_poly.type
_entity_poly.pdbx_seq_one_letter_code
_entity_poly.pdbx_strand_id
1 'polypeptide(L)'
;ITYCNLGNPQALGQRPITFFREVLSLCDNPALLRRDETRMLFSPCAINRARKIIESMPGRNSGAYTNSQGIRSLREAVASGIAARDGFPSRPEDIFLTDGASSAINLSMQILIRSQEDGVLCPLPEYPLYSASIILHGGTMVPYNLSEDGDWGLEIFEVKRCLEEARIAGLTVRAMVIINPGNPTGQVLSVTNQEEIVEFCRKEGLVMLADEVYQDNVYVEDRKFHSFKK
;
A
#
# COMPACT_ATOMS: atom_id res chain seq x y z
N ILE A 1 13.51 3.64 28.20
CA ILE A 1 13.32 4.36 26.91
C ILE A 1 12.01 3.84 26.32
N THR A 2 11.05 4.74 26.04
CA THR A 2 9.82 4.40 25.32
C THR A 2 9.95 4.95 23.92
N TYR A 3 9.81 4.08 22.91
CA TYR A 3 9.97 4.45 21.51
C TYR A 3 8.63 4.94 20.95
N CYS A 4 8.56 6.22 20.59
CA CYS A 4 7.39 6.86 19.95
C CYS A 4 7.72 7.34 18.52
N ASN A 5 8.76 6.79 17.91
CA ASN A 5 9.30 7.22 16.62
C ASN A 5 8.85 6.36 15.43
N LEU A 6 8.15 5.24 15.68
CA LEU A 6 7.76 4.26 14.67
C LEU A 6 6.35 3.74 14.96
N GLY A 7 5.52 3.62 13.93
CA GLY A 7 4.25 2.90 14.00
C GLY A 7 4.49 1.40 14.13
N ASN A 8 4.83 0.92 15.33
CA ASN A 8 5.07 -0.50 15.63
C ASN A 8 4.14 -1.00 16.75
N PRO A 9 2.86 -1.27 16.44
CA PRO A 9 1.84 -1.44 17.48
C PRO A 9 2.06 -2.67 18.39
N GLN A 10 2.58 -3.77 17.84
CA GLN A 10 2.82 -5.00 18.63
C GLN A 10 3.97 -4.81 19.63
N ALA A 11 4.97 -3.98 19.33
CA ALA A 11 6.03 -3.64 20.28
C ALA A 11 5.50 -2.86 21.48
N LEU A 12 4.34 -2.20 21.36
CA LEU A 12 3.64 -1.48 22.41
C LEU A 12 2.51 -2.29 23.06
N GLY A 13 2.43 -3.59 22.77
CA GLY A 13 1.50 -4.51 23.45
C GLY A 13 0.19 -4.76 22.71
N GLN A 14 0.01 -4.28 21.47
CA GLN A 14 -1.12 -4.72 20.64
C GLN A 14 -1.05 -6.25 20.47
N ARG A 15 -2.10 -6.95 20.92
CA ARG A 15 -2.16 -8.40 20.78
C ARG A 15 -2.31 -8.78 19.30
N PRO A 16 -1.59 -9.81 18.83
CA PRO A 16 -1.77 -10.30 17.47
C PRO A 16 -3.16 -10.93 17.31
N ILE A 17 -3.71 -10.84 16.11
CA ILE A 17 -5.02 -11.44 15.80
C ILE A 17 -4.89 -12.96 15.75
N THR A 18 -5.61 -13.65 16.64
CA THR A 18 -5.50 -15.11 16.84
C THR A 18 -5.72 -15.90 15.56
N PHE A 19 -6.78 -15.58 14.80
CA PHE A 19 -7.11 -16.29 13.55
C PHE A 19 -5.94 -16.30 12.55
N PHE A 20 -5.24 -15.17 12.38
CA PHE A 20 -4.10 -15.10 11.47
C PHE A 20 -2.94 -15.96 11.97
N ARG A 21 -2.63 -15.93 13.28
CA ARG A 21 -1.58 -16.78 13.86
C ARG A 21 -1.90 -18.26 13.73
N GLU A 22 -3.15 -18.66 13.96
CA GLU A 22 -3.59 -20.05 13.82
C GLU A 22 -3.39 -20.55 12.38
N VAL A 23 -3.85 -19.79 11.39
CA VAL A 23 -3.72 -20.15 9.97
C VAL A 23 -2.26 -20.26 9.56
N LEU A 24 -1.43 -19.28 9.90
CA LEU A 24 -0.01 -19.28 9.59
C LEU A 24 0.70 -20.48 10.22
N SER A 25 0.44 -20.76 11.51
CA SER A 25 1.03 -21.91 12.21
C SER A 25 0.70 -23.24 11.53
N LEU A 26 -0.53 -23.40 11.04
CA LEU A 26 -0.96 -24.59 10.31
C LEU A 26 -0.40 -24.66 8.88
N CYS A 27 -0.14 -23.52 8.24
CA CYS A 27 0.51 -23.45 6.93
C CYS A 27 2.01 -23.77 7.04
N ASP A 28 2.68 -23.32 8.10
CA ASP A 28 4.10 -23.57 8.35
C ASP A 28 4.35 -25.01 8.81
N ASN A 29 3.40 -25.62 9.53
CA ASN A 29 3.46 -27.03 9.89
C ASN A 29 2.19 -27.80 9.45
N PRO A 30 2.07 -28.14 8.15
CA PRO A 30 0.91 -28.85 7.61
C PRO A 30 0.67 -30.24 8.21
N ALA A 31 1.68 -30.84 8.87
CA ALA A 31 1.53 -32.13 9.54
C ALA A 31 0.50 -32.07 10.69
N LEU A 32 0.29 -30.89 11.29
CA LEU A 32 -0.73 -30.67 12.30
C LEU A 32 -2.14 -30.92 11.75
N LEU A 33 -2.42 -30.61 10.47
CA LEU A 33 -3.75 -30.79 9.89
C LEU A 33 -4.26 -32.24 9.86
N ARG A 34 -3.37 -33.21 10.10
CA ARG A 34 -3.64 -34.65 10.15
C ARG A 34 -3.80 -35.20 11.57
N ARG A 35 -3.61 -34.38 12.61
CA ARG A 35 -3.71 -34.78 14.01
C ARG A 35 -5.12 -34.54 14.54
N ASP A 36 -5.65 -35.47 15.33
CA ASP A 36 -7.00 -35.35 15.89
C ASP A 36 -7.06 -34.21 16.92
N GLU A 37 -5.97 -34.01 17.67
CA GLU A 37 -5.82 -32.98 18.70
C GLU A 37 -5.88 -31.56 18.13
N THR A 38 -5.61 -31.38 16.83
CA THR A 38 -5.66 -30.06 16.19
C THR A 38 -7.03 -29.41 16.29
N ARG A 39 -8.11 -30.20 16.33
CA ARG A 39 -9.48 -29.67 16.52
C ARG A 39 -9.73 -29.12 17.92
N MET A 40 -8.89 -29.49 18.90
CA MET A 40 -8.96 -28.99 20.27
C MET A 40 -8.14 -27.71 20.45
N LEU A 41 -7.15 -27.47 19.59
CA LEU A 41 -6.18 -26.37 19.72
C LEU A 41 -6.42 -25.20 18.76
N PHE A 42 -7.07 -25.44 17.63
CA PHE A 42 -7.26 -24.45 16.57
C PHE A 42 -8.74 -24.29 16.23
N SER A 43 -9.14 -23.06 15.90
CA SER A 43 -10.51 -22.80 15.44
C SER A 43 -10.83 -23.59 14.15
N PRO A 44 -12.08 -24.10 13.99
CA PRO A 44 -12.49 -24.80 12.77
C PRO A 44 -12.31 -23.95 11.50
N CYS A 45 -12.54 -22.65 11.59
CA CYS A 45 -12.33 -21.70 10.50
C CYS A 45 -10.86 -21.60 10.09
N ALA A 46 -9.93 -21.55 11.06
CA ALA A 46 -8.50 -21.50 10.77
C ALA A 46 -8.00 -22.80 10.12
N ILE A 47 -8.46 -23.96 10.61
CA ILE A 47 -8.15 -25.26 10.01
C ILE A 47 -8.61 -25.31 8.55
N ASN A 48 -9.85 -24.89 8.29
CA ASN A 48 -10.41 -24.88 6.93
C ASN A 48 -9.65 -23.91 6.01
N ARG A 49 -9.32 -22.71 6.52
CA ARG A 49 -8.56 -21.71 5.77
C ARG A 49 -7.16 -22.21 5.42
N ALA A 50 -6.44 -22.81 6.38
CA ALA A 50 -5.10 -23.34 6.17
C ALA A 50 -5.10 -24.46 5.12
N ARG A 51 -6.06 -25.40 5.18
CA ARG A 51 -6.23 -26.45 4.16
C ARG A 51 -6.39 -25.85 2.76
N LYS A 52 -7.30 -24.88 2.60
CA LYS A 52 -7.55 -24.22 1.32
C LYS A 52 -6.29 -23.54 0.77
N ILE A 53 -5.51 -22.88 1.62
CA ILE A 53 -4.25 -22.22 1.22
C ILE A 53 -3.23 -23.26 0.75
N ILE A 54 -2.94 -24.27 1.57
CA ILE A 54 -1.96 -25.32 1.26
C ILE A 54 -2.34 -26.07 -0.02
N GLU A 55 -3.60 -26.43 -0.19
CA GLU A 55 -4.09 -27.14 -1.38
C GLU A 55 -3.93 -26.33 -2.67
N SER A 56 -3.91 -25.01 -2.56
CA SER A 56 -3.71 -24.09 -3.68
C SER A 56 -2.24 -23.84 -4.02
N MET A 57 -1.31 -24.26 -3.15
CA MET A 57 0.13 -24.08 -3.36
C MET A 57 0.70 -25.22 -4.21
N PRO A 58 1.61 -24.94 -5.16
CA PRO A 58 2.36 -25.97 -5.88
C PRO A 58 3.06 -26.92 -4.91
N GLY A 59 2.89 -28.23 -5.09
CA GLY A 59 3.49 -29.23 -4.21
C GLY A 59 2.96 -29.23 -2.77
N ARG A 60 1.87 -28.51 -2.48
CA ARG A 60 1.19 -28.46 -1.17
C ARG A 60 2.14 -28.14 -0.01
N ASN A 61 3.09 -27.25 -0.24
CA ASN A 61 4.05 -26.80 0.76
C ASN A 61 4.29 -25.29 0.61
N SER A 62 4.72 -24.66 1.70
CA SER A 62 4.94 -23.21 1.82
C SER A 62 6.41 -22.79 1.63
N GLY A 63 7.33 -23.74 1.42
CA GLY A 63 8.78 -23.49 1.43
C GLY A 63 9.41 -23.26 0.05
N ALA A 64 8.69 -23.53 -1.03
CA ALA A 64 9.21 -23.37 -2.39
C ALA A 64 9.10 -21.92 -2.87
N TYR A 65 9.92 -21.57 -3.88
CA TYR A 65 9.74 -20.34 -4.63
C TYR A 65 8.34 -20.31 -5.28
N THR A 66 7.79 -19.10 -5.34
CA THR A 66 6.51 -18.85 -5.99
C THR A 66 6.76 -18.16 -7.34
N ASN A 67 5.71 -17.93 -8.13
CA ASN A 67 5.82 -17.03 -9.28
C ASN A 67 6.30 -15.65 -8.80
N SER A 68 7.06 -14.91 -9.61
CA SER A 68 7.60 -13.60 -9.20
C SER A 68 6.53 -12.56 -8.82
N GLN A 69 5.29 -12.68 -9.31
CA GLN A 69 4.17 -11.85 -8.87
C GLN A 69 3.54 -12.32 -7.55
N GLY A 70 3.87 -13.52 -7.08
CA GLY A 70 3.25 -14.23 -5.98
C GLY A 70 2.32 -15.36 -6.42
N ILE A 71 1.93 -16.19 -5.44
CA ILE A 71 1.04 -17.34 -5.63
C ILE A 71 -0.28 -16.90 -6.25
N ARG A 72 -0.68 -17.55 -7.35
CA ARG A 72 -1.85 -17.19 -8.14
C ARG A 72 -3.14 -17.14 -7.31
N SER A 73 -3.41 -18.18 -6.53
CA SER A 73 -4.61 -18.28 -5.69
C SER A 73 -4.70 -17.17 -4.63
N LEU A 74 -3.55 -16.74 -4.09
CA LEU A 74 -3.51 -15.62 -3.15
C LEU A 74 -3.79 -14.30 -3.86
N ARG A 75 -3.25 -14.08 -5.06
CA ARG A 75 -3.59 -12.91 -5.88
C ARG A 75 -5.08 -12.88 -6.27
N GLU A 76 -5.68 -14.02 -6.58
CA GLU A 76 -7.13 -14.12 -6.84
C GLU A 76 -7.95 -13.74 -5.60
N ALA A 77 -7.51 -14.15 -4.41
CA ALA A 77 -8.14 -13.75 -3.16
C ALA A 77 -8.03 -12.23 -2.90
N VAL A 78 -6.86 -11.64 -3.16
CA VAL A 78 -6.66 -10.18 -3.07
C VAL A 78 -7.53 -9.44 -4.09
N ALA A 79 -7.55 -9.89 -5.35
CA ALA A 79 -8.40 -9.32 -6.40
C ALA A 79 -9.88 -9.34 -6.01
N SER A 80 -10.35 -10.46 -5.47
CA SER A 80 -11.72 -10.62 -4.99
C SER A 80 -12.02 -9.68 -3.82
N GLY A 81 -11.08 -9.49 -2.90
CA GLY A 81 -11.21 -8.54 -1.79
C GLY A 81 -11.30 -7.09 -2.25
N ILE A 82 -10.41 -6.68 -3.17
CA ILE A 82 -10.44 -5.35 -3.81
C ILE A 82 -11.78 -5.14 -4.51
N ALA A 83 -12.25 -6.13 -5.29
CA ALA A 83 -13.51 -6.02 -6.00
C ALA A 83 -14.72 -5.91 -5.07
N ALA A 84 -14.73 -6.66 -3.96
CA ALA A 84 -15.78 -6.58 -2.95
C ALA A 84 -15.79 -5.22 -2.22
N ARG A 85 -14.61 -4.64 -1.94
CA ARG A 85 -14.45 -3.32 -1.31
C ARG A 85 -14.92 -2.20 -2.24
N ASP A 86 -14.50 -2.23 -3.51
CA ASP A 86 -14.69 -1.13 -4.44
C ASP A 86 -16.03 -1.21 -5.20
N GLY A 87 -16.58 -2.41 -5.38
CA GLY A 87 -17.72 -2.66 -6.27
C GLY A 87 -17.34 -2.78 -7.75
N PHE A 88 -16.04 -2.78 -8.07
CA PHE A 88 -15.51 -2.88 -9.43
C PHE A 88 -14.54 -4.06 -9.56
N PRO A 89 -14.53 -4.77 -10.70
CA PRO A 89 -13.67 -5.93 -10.88
C PRO A 89 -12.18 -5.57 -10.68
N SER A 90 -11.41 -6.55 -10.21
CA SER A 90 -9.95 -6.49 -10.12
C SER A 90 -9.38 -7.79 -10.66
N ARG A 91 -8.21 -7.71 -11.31
CA ARG A 91 -7.61 -8.86 -11.97
C ARG A 91 -6.37 -9.32 -11.21
N PRO A 92 -6.21 -10.63 -10.99
CA PRO A 92 -5.01 -11.16 -10.35
C PRO A 92 -3.73 -10.92 -11.16
N GLU A 93 -3.80 -10.68 -12.47
CA GLU A 93 -2.63 -10.33 -13.30
C GLU A 93 -2.03 -8.96 -12.94
N ASP A 94 -2.85 -8.05 -12.43
CA ASP A 94 -2.46 -6.68 -12.07
C ASP A 94 -1.94 -6.59 -10.63
N ILE A 95 -1.87 -7.73 -9.91
CA ILE A 95 -1.47 -7.80 -8.50
C ILE A 95 -0.08 -8.38 -8.39
N PHE A 96 0.78 -7.68 -7.67
CA PHE A 96 2.10 -8.11 -7.27
C PHE A 96 2.16 -8.20 -5.75
N LEU A 97 2.49 -9.39 -5.22
CA LEU A 97 2.77 -9.56 -3.80
C LEU A 97 4.23 -9.19 -3.55
N THR A 98 4.48 -8.36 -2.54
CA THR A 98 5.81 -7.86 -2.20
C THR A 98 6.09 -8.02 -0.71
N ASP A 99 7.37 -8.00 -0.34
CA ASP A 99 7.82 -7.97 1.06
C ASP A 99 7.56 -6.58 1.65
N GLY A 100 6.30 -6.33 2.00
CA GLY A 100 5.79 -5.03 2.42
C GLY A 100 5.66 -4.02 1.27
N ALA A 101 4.98 -2.91 1.55
CA ALA A 101 4.79 -1.82 0.58
C ALA A 101 6.10 -1.14 0.17
N SER A 102 7.10 -1.12 1.06
CA SER A 102 8.40 -0.49 0.79
C SER A 102 9.13 -1.08 -0.41
N SER A 103 8.99 -2.38 -0.64
CA SER A 103 9.57 -3.06 -1.82
C SER A 103 8.90 -2.60 -3.11
N ALA A 104 7.58 -2.39 -3.10
CA ALA A 104 6.82 -1.88 -4.25
C ALA A 104 7.17 -0.42 -4.55
N ILE A 105 7.38 0.42 -3.52
CA ILE A 105 7.81 1.81 -3.69
C ILE A 105 9.18 1.87 -4.36
N ASN A 106 10.17 1.11 -3.87
CA ASN A 106 11.51 1.07 -4.48
C ASN A 106 11.47 0.58 -5.93
N LEU A 107 10.71 -0.48 -6.22
CA LEU A 107 10.55 -0.96 -7.59
C LEU A 107 9.92 0.11 -8.50
N SER A 108 8.93 0.86 -8.00
CA SER A 108 8.30 1.95 -8.75
C SER A 108 9.30 3.06 -9.07
N MET A 109 10.13 3.46 -8.10
CA MET A 109 11.18 4.46 -8.33
C MET A 109 12.20 3.98 -9.36
N GLN A 110 12.64 2.73 -9.26
CA GLN A 110 13.57 2.11 -10.21
C GLN A 110 13.01 2.07 -11.64
N ILE A 111 11.71 1.88 -11.81
CA ILE A 111 11.05 1.86 -13.13
C ILE A 111 10.92 3.27 -13.71
N LEU A 112 10.60 4.25 -12.87
CA LEU A 112 10.20 5.59 -13.31
C LEU A 112 11.39 6.55 -13.50
N ILE A 113 12.46 6.39 -12.74
CA ILE A 113 13.60 7.32 -12.70
C ILE A 113 14.72 6.82 -13.61
N ARG A 114 15.11 7.64 -14.58
CA ARG A 114 16.21 7.32 -15.52
C ARG A 114 17.44 8.19 -15.26
N SER A 115 17.26 9.36 -14.68
CA SER A 115 18.31 10.32 -14.35
C SER A 115 17.82 11.31 -13.28
N GLN A 116 18.72 12.21 -12.85
CA GLN A 116 18.40 13.28 -11.91
C GLN A 116 17.37 14.28 -12.46
N GLU A 117 17.20 14.37 -13.78
CA GLU A 117 16.16 15.21 -14.38
C GLU A 117 14.75 14.60 -14.26
N ASP A 118 14.60 13.32 -13.90
CA ASP A 118 13.28 12.75 -13.64
C ASP A 118 12.80 13.10 -12.23
N GLY A 119 11.61 13.70 -12.15
CA GLY A 119 11.00 14.19 -10.92
C GLY A 119 9.83 13.34 -10.44
N VAL A 120 9.59 13.31 -9.13
CA VAL A 120 8.39 12.71 -8.53
C VAL A 120 7.75 13.72 -7.58
N LEU A 121 6.46 14.02 -7.80
CA LEU A 121 5.68 14.88 -6.91
C LEU A 121 5.37 14.14 -5.61
N CYS A 122 5.74 14.73 -4.47
CA CYS A 122 5.53 14.13 -3.15
C CYS A 122 4.94 15.15 -2.16
N PRO A 123 4.07 14.71 -1.23
CA PRO A 123 3.51 15.61 -0.23
C PRO A 123 4.58 16.11 0.74
N LEU A 124 4.37 17.29 1.31
CA LEU A 124 5.07 17.76 2.50
C LEU A 124 4.05 18.14 3.58
N PRO A 125 4.21 17.63 4.81
CA PRO A 125 5.18 16.60 5.24
C PRO A 125 4.86 15.20 4.65
N GLU A 126 5.86 14.33 4.51
CA GLU A 126 5.71 12.94 4.04
C GLU A 126 6.30 11.89 4.99
N TYR A 127 5.93 10.63 4.77
CA TYR A 127 6.69 9.48 5.23
C TYR A 127 8.02 9.38 4.46
N PRO A 128 9.19 9.51 5.13
CA PRO A 128 10.49 9.78 4.47
C PRO A 128 11.04 8.63 3.62
N LEU A 129 10.30 7.54 3.45
CA LEU A 129 10.66 6.47 2.52
C LEU A 129 10.67 6.98 1.08
N TYR A 130 9.78 7.90 0.71
CA TYR A 130 9.68 8.41 -0.67
C TYR A 130 10.91 9.24 -1.05
N SER A 131 11.21 10.30 -0.30
CA SER A 131 12.45 11.08 -0.49
C SER A 131 13.70 10.20 -0.48
N ALA A 132 13.83 9.29 0.49
CA ALA A 132 14.97 8.37 0.54
C ALA A 132 15.06 7.48 -0.71
N SER A 133 13.94 6.92 -1.18
CA SER A 133 13.90 6.04 -2.35
C SER A 133 14.17 6.79 -3.66
N ILE A 134 13.63 8.01 -3.81
CA ILE A 134 13.88 8.86 -4.98
C ILE A 134 15.37 9.20 -5.08
N ILE A 135 15.98 9.63 -3.98
CA ILE A 135 17.42 9.96 -3.93
C ILE A 135 18.27 8.71 -4.21
N LEU A 136 17.92 7.56 -3.62
CA LEU A 136 18.64 6.31 -3.83
C LEU A 136 18.66 5.89 -5.30
N HIS A 137 17.58 6.15 -6.05
CA HIS A 137 17.49 5.85 -7.47
C HIS A 137 17.95 7.02 -8.37
N GLY A 138 18.49 8.09 -7.77
CA GLY A 138 19.11 9.21 -8.48
C GLY A 138 18.14 10.18 -9.11
N GLY A 139 16.89 10.25 -8.65
CA GLY A 139 15.88 11.20 -9.14
C GLY A 139 15.75 12.45 -8.25
N THR A 140 14.83 13.34 -8.63
CA THR A 140 14.55 14.57 -7.89
C THR A 140 13.16 14.55 -7.26
N MET A 141 13.08 14.80 -5.96
CA MET A 141 11.80 14.99 -5.28
C MET A 141 11.25 16.38 -5.62
N VAL A 142 9.99 16.45 -6.04
CA VAL A 142 9.26 17.70 -6.27
C VAL A 142 8.21 17.83 -5.17
N PRO A 143 8.45 18.65 -4.14
CA PRO A 143 7.52 18.74 -3.03
C PRO A 143 6.26 19.55 -3.40
N TYR A 144 5.09 19.10 -2.94
CA TYR A 144 3.88 19.92 -2.87
C TYR A 144 3.42 20.03 -1.42
N ASN A 145 3.06 21.23 -0.98
CA ASN A 145 2.70 21.44 0.43
C ASN A 145 1.24 21.04 0.68
N LEU A 146 1.03 20.32 1.78
CA LEU A 146 -0.29 20.14 2.36
C LEU A 146 -0.65 21.39 3.17
N SER A 147 -1.93 21.78 3.15
CA SER A 147 -2.41 22.97 3.85
C SER A 147 -2.61 22.68 5.33
N GLU A 148 -1.69 23.09 6.21
CA GLU A 148 -1.81 22.90 7.66
C GLU A 148 -3.08 23.55 8.22
N ASP A 149 -3.38 24.79 7.80
CA ASP A 149 -4.61 25.51 8.18
C ASP A 149 -5.88 24.88 7.58
N GLY A 150 -5.74 24.05 6.55
CA GLY A 150 -6.81 23.33 5.86
C GLY A 150 -6.87 21.84 6.23
N ASP A 151 -6.55 21.49 7.48
CA ASP A 151 -6.55 20.11 8.00
C ASP A 151 -5.63 19.16 7.21
N TRP A 152 -4.46 19.66 6.78
CA TRP A 152 -3.52 18.97 5.90
C TRP A 152 -4.12 18.57 4.54
N GLY A 153 -5.09 19.35 4.07
CA GLY A 153 -5.74 19.17 2.77
C GLY A 153 -4.76 19.29 1.60
N LEU A 154 -5.04 18.52 0.55
CA LEU A 154 -4.31 18.56 -0.72
C LEU A 154 -5.04 19.47 -1.71
N GLU A 155 -4.40 20.56 -2.10
CA GLU A 155 -4.99 21.56 -2.99
C GLU A 155 -4.36 21.47 -4.39
N ILE A 156 -5.18 21.22 -5.42
CA ILE A 156 -4.69 21.00 -6.79
C ILE A 156 -3.97 22.23 -7.36
N PHE A 157 -4.34 23.44 -6.96
CA PHE A 157 -3.63 24.63 -7.44
C PHE A 157 -2.17 24.64 -6.97
N GLU A 158 -1.90 24.18 -5.74
CA GLU A 158 -0.55 24.10 -5.18
C GLU A 158 0.26 23.00 -5.88
N VAL A 159 -0.33 21.82 -6.09
CA VAL A 159 0.31 20.73 -6.84
C VAL A 159 0.66 21.19 -8.26
N LYS A 160 -0.26 21.91 -8.92
CA LYS A 160 -0.03 22.46 -10.26
C LYS A 160 1.10 23.49 -10.28
N ARG A 161 1.14 24.40 -9.30
CA ARG A 161 2.23 25.39 -9.16
C ARG A 161 3.58 24.69 -9.02
N CYS A 162 3.69 23.70 -8.13
CA CYS A 162 4.94 22.95 -7.93
C CYS A 162 5.36 22.18 -9.20
N LEU A 163 4.40 21.58 -9.92
CA LEU A 163 4.67 20.90 -11.19
C LEU A 163 5.21 21.86 -12.26
N GLU A 164 4.61 23.04 -12.39
CA GLU A 164 5.04 24.07 -13.35
C GLU A 164 6.45 24.58 -13.02
N GLU A 165 6.73 24.87 -11.74
CA GLU A 165 8.05 25.28 -11.28
C GLU A 165 9.12 24.21 -11.55
N ALA A 166 8.81 22.94 -11.29
CA ALA A 166 9.71 21.82 -11.60
C ALA A 166 10.01 21.71 -13.09
N ARG A 167 8.99 21.86 -13.95
CA ARG A 167 9.17 21.83 -15.41
C ARG A 167 10.00 23.02 -15.90
N ILE A 168 9.78 24.22 -15.36
CA ILE A 168 10.60 25.41 -15.65
C ILE A 168 12.05 25.18 -15.24
N ALA A 169 12.29 24.50 -14.12
CA ALA A 169 13.63 24.09 -13.66
C ALA A 169 14.27 22.96 -14.50
N GLY A 170 13.59 22.48 -15.55
CA GLY A 170 14.12 21.47 -16.47
C GLY A 170 13.82 20.02 -16.07
N LEU A 171 13.00 19.79 -15.05
CA LEU A 171 12.63 18.44 -14.63
C LEU A 171 11.54 17.85 -15.53
N THR A 172 11.66 16.55 -15.80
CA THR A 172 10.57 15.73 -16.34
C THR A 172 9.88 15.00 -15.20
N VAL A 173 8.78 15.57 -14.70
CA VAL A 173 8.01 14.93 -13.62
C VAL A 173 7.25 13.71 -14.15
N ARG A 174 7.46 12.56 -13.53
CA ARG A 174 7.00 11.24 -13.97
C ARG A 174 5.77 10.73 -13.23
N ALA A 175 5.67 11.07 -11.96
CA ALA A 175 4.68 10.52 -11.07
C ALA A 175 4.28 11.49 -9.97
N MET A 176 3.13 11.22 -9.35
CA MET A 176 2.65 11.87 -8.16
C MET A 176 2.33 10.82 -7.09
N VAL A 177 2.93 10.99 -5.92
CA VAL A 177 2.67 10.21 -4.72
C VAL A 177 1.52 10.85 -3.95
N ILE A 178 0.58 10.03 -3.52
CA ILE A 178 -0.50 10.43 -2.61
C ILE A 178 -0.53 9.42 -1.47
N ILE A 179 -0.44 9.91 -0.22
CA ILE A 179 -0.52 9.07 0.97
C ILE A 179 -1.90 9.29 1.60
N ASN A 180 -2.77 8.29 1.57
CA ASN A 180 -4.15 8.41 2.04
C ASN A 180 -4.68 7.10 2.67
N PRO A 181 -5.01 7.08 3.97
CA PRO A 181 -4.82 8.15 4.95
C PRO A 181 -3.35 8.58 5.13
N GLY A 182 -3.13 9.86 5.40
CA GLY A 182 -1.80 10.45 5.38
C GLY A 182 -0.90 10.03 6.55
N ASN A 183 0.41 10.01 6.28
CA ASN A 183 1.47 9.83 7.28
C ASN A 183 2.55 10.88 6.98
N PRO A 184 2.88 11.78 7.93
CA PRO A 184 2.56 11.73 9.37
C PRO A 184 1.24 12.41 9.79
N THR A 185 0.50 12.98 8.85
CA THR A 185 -0.56 13.98 9.13
C THR A 185 -1.94 13.39 9.44
N GLY A 186 -2.22 12.13 9.08
CA GLY A 186 -3.45 11.43 9.45
C GLY A 186 -4.73 11.88 8.73
N GLN A 187 -4.64 12.82 7.79
CA GLN A 187 -5.79 13.28 7.01
C GLN A 187 -6.36 12.18 6.13
N VAL A 188 -7.65 12.28 5.85
CA VAL A 188 -8.37 11.38 4.94
C VAL A 188 -8.99 12.22 3.83
N LEU A 189 -8.56 11.97 2.59
CA LEU A 189 -9.02 12.74 1.43
C LEU A 189 -10.51 12.53 1.17
N SER A 190 -11.17 13.60 0.73
CA SER A 190 -12.56 13.53 0.27
C SER A 190 -12.65 12.92 -1.13
N VAL A 191 -13.79 12.30 -1.47
CA VAL A 191 -14.03 11.76 -2.82
C VAL A 191 -13.85 12.83 -3.89
N THR A 192 -14.41 14.02 -3.68
CA THR A 192 -14.29 15.14 -4.61
C THR A 192 -12.83 15.52 -4.85
N ASN A 193 -12.01 15.56 -3.79
CA ASN A 193 -10.60 15.87 -3.94
C ASN A 193 -9.83 14.73 -4.63
N GLN A 194 -10.18 13.47 -4.40
CA GLN A 194 -9.62 12.34 -5.14
C GLN A 194 -9.95 12.40 -6.64
N GLU A 195 -11.18 12.76 -7.00
CA GLU A 195 -11.60 12.95 -8.40
C GLU A 195 -10.77 14.05 -9.08
N GLU A 196 -10.52 15.17 -8.39
CA GLU A 196 -9.68 16.25 -8.89
C GLU A 196 -8.23 15.80 -9.10
N ILE A 197 -7.67 15.02 -8.17
CA ILE A 197 -6.31 14.44 -8.29
C ILE A 197 -6.22 13.50 -9.49
N VAL A 198 -7.20 12.60 -9.65
CA VAL A 198 -7.23 11.65 -10.78
C VAL A 198 -7.28 12.41 -12.10
N GLU A 199 -8.14 13.43 -12.21
CA GLU A 199 -8.26 14.24 -13.42
C GLU A 199 -7.00 15.06 -13.69
N PHE A 200 -6.33 15.56 -12.64
CA PHE A 200 -5.04 16.23 -12.75
C PHE A 200 -3.96 15.29 -13.29
N CYS A 201 -3.76 14.13 -12.67
CA CYS A 201 -2.78 13.13 -13.14
C CYS A 201 -3.04 12.69 -14.58
N ARG A 202 -4.32 12.51 -14.95
CA ARG A 202 -4.74 12.16 -16.31
C ARG A 202 -4.37 13.25 -17.33
N LYS A 203 -4.63 14.53 -17.03
CA LYS A 203 -4.30 15.66 -17.90
C LYS A 203 -2.79 15.84 -18.06
N GLU A 204 -2.05 15.67 -16.96
CA GLU A 204 -0.62 15.93 -16.91
C GLU A 204 0.24 14.73 -17.31
N GLY A 205 -0.37 13.56 -17.57
CA GLY A 205 0.32 12.35 -17.96
C GLY A 205 1.20 11.77 -16.84
N LEU A 206 0.79 11.92 -15.58
CA LEU A 206 1.54 11.48 -14.41
C LEU A 206 1.10 10.08 -13.97
N VAL A 207 2.07 9.23 -13.62
CA VAL A 207 1.78 7.99 -12.91
C VAL A 207 1.32 8.30 -11.49
N MET A 208 0.15 7.79 -11.11
CA MET A 208 -0.39 7.96 -9.77
C MET A 208 0.11 6.83 -8.85
N LEU A 209 0.81 7.20 -7.78
CA LEU A 209 1.29 6.29 -6.75
C LEU A 209 0.46 6.50 -5.47
N ALA A 210 -0.66 5.78 -5.37
CA ALA A 210 -1.56 5.85 -4.22
C ALA A 210 -1.08 4.90 -3.10
N ASP A 211 -0.56 5.47 -2.01
CA ASP A 211 -0.20 4.76 -0.78
C ASP A 211 -1.40 4.69 0.16
N GLU A 212 -2.05 3.53 0.17
CA GLU A 212 -3.28 3.25 0.92
C GLU A 212 -3.04 2.29 2.10
N VAL A 213 -1.82 2.26 2.66
CA VAL A 213 -1.46 1.31 3.75
C VAL A 213 -2.29 1.51 5.03
N TYR A 214 -2.80 2.72 5.26
CA TYR A 214 -3.63 3.05 6.42
C TYR A 214 -5.13 2.99 6.14
N GLN A 215 -5.58 2.34 5.06
CA GLN A 215 -7.00 2.36 4.63
C GLN A 215 -8.02 1.93 5.71
N ASP A 216 -7.63 1.06 6.64
CA ASP A 216 -8.48 0.59 7.74
C ASP A 216 -8.38 1.48 9.01
N ASN A 217 -7.51 2.49 9.01
CA ASN A 217 -7.22 3.38 10.14
C ASN A 217 -7.91 4.75 9.99
N VAL A 218 -9.23 4.75 9.80
CA VAL A 218 -10.06 5.97 9.78
C VAL A 218 -10.83 6.09 11.08
N TYR A 219 -10.60 7.18 11.82
CA TYR A 219 -11.16 7.37 13.17
C TYR A 219 -12.30 8.39 13.23
N VAL A 220 -12.41 9.27 12.24
CA VAL A 220 -13.46 10.29 12.17
C VAL A 220 -14.76 9.69 11.61
N GLU A 221 -15.90 10.16 12.09
CA GLU A 221 -17.21 9.59 11.72
C GLU A 221 -17.72 10.07 10.35
N ASP A 222 -17.28 11.26 9.93
CA ASP A 222 -17.76 11.98 8.75
C ASP A 222 -16.97 11.64 7.46
N ARG A 223 -15.84 10.94 7.59
CA ARG A 223 -15.04 10.46 6.45
C ARG A 223 -15.05 8.94 6.39
N LYS A 224 -14.87 8.43 5.17
CA LYS A 224 -14.62 7.02 4.90
C LYS A 224 -13.44 6.90 3.95
N PHE A 225 -12.74 5.79 4.02
CA PHE A 225 -11.74 5.46 3.02
C PHE A 225 -12.42 5.17 1.68
N HIS A 226 -11.87 5.74 0.61
CA HIS A 226 -12.22 5.48 -0.78
C HIS A 226 -10.91 5.21 -1.51
N SER A 227 -10.85 4.10 -2.24
CA SER A 227 -9.65 3.76 -3.00
C SER A 227 -9.56 4.59 -4.28
N PHE A 228 -8.35 4.93 -4.71
CA PHE A 228 -8.12 5.60 -5.99
C PHE A 228 -8.44 4.72 -7.21
N LYS A 229 -8.64 3.41 -7.01
CA LYS A 229 -9.08 2.48 -8.05
C LYS A 229 -10.60 2.55 -8.32
N LYS A 230 -11.40 2.93 -7.33
CA LYS A 230 -12.87 2.96 -7.38
C LYS A 230 -13.35 4.12 -8.25
#